data_AF-A0A2P6TQ17-F1
#
_entry.id   AF-A0A2P6TQ17-F1
#
_cell.length_a   1.000
_cell.length_b   1.000
_cell.length_c   1.000
_cell.angle_alpha   90.00
_cell.angle_beta   90.00
_cell.angle_gamma   90.00
#
_symmetry.space_group_name_H-M   'P 1'
#
loop_
_entity.id
_entity.type
_entity.pdbx_description
1 polymer ?
#
loop_
_entity_poly.entity_id
_entity_poly.type
_entity_poly.pdbx_seq_one_letter_code
_entity_poly.pdbx_strand_id
1 'polypeptide(L)'
;MLQSDTVGWLLVCLSSALTDLAWRNWGHGSYLRLRELTASAMTLVALSPAASWLLIRQLLDDQAPRLAVGMAWASARPTAALALHLAHLLFASGALKMGINCISLPVRLSLSTALQAALLLLSLPHTATICAAAPLTHPVAQRTSHAMHSMLSMLASLGPIPAAAGAGAAKSAALHECVTLTLWLRVLVALLLPLLHAAAAEAQLWQRHQQERSVAHLPPEHSVAAPLYAAMLRLAASIDSLPHALVCGWGVLAVSWNWARLLAPLSLACAATG
;
A
#
# COMPACT_ATOMS: atom_id res chain seq x y z
N MET A 1 10.96 18.82 20.79
CA MET A 1 12.17 17.98 20.84
C MET A 1 11.85 16.68 20.12
N LEU A 2 12.64 16.28 19.12
CA LEU A 2 12.48 14.94 18.53
C LEU A 2 12.81 13.91 19.61
N GLN A 3 11.94 12.91 19.80
CA GLN A 3 12.23 11.81 20.71
C GLN A 3 13.42 11.00 20.19
N SER A 4 14.22 10.45 21.12
CA SER A 4 15.41 9.63 20.83
C SER A 4 15.09 8.52 19.83
N ASP A 5 13.90 7.93 19.91
CA ASP A 5 13.46 6.81 19.07
C ASP A 5 13.26 7.22 17.60
N THR A 6 12.76 8.44 17.35
CA THR A 6 12.61 8.98 15.99
C THR A 6 13.97 9.21 15.35
N VAL A 7 14.93 9.76 16.11
CA VAL A 7 16.29 10.00 15.63
C VAL A 7 17.00 8.68 15.33
N GLY A 8 16.88 7.69 16.23
CA GLY A 8 17.42 6.35 16.02
C GLY A 8 16.85 5.69 14.76
N TRP A 9 15.54 5.76 14.55
CA TRP A 9 14.90 5.22 13.35
C TRP A 9 15.40 5.88 12.06
N LEU A 10 15.48 7.22 12.03
CA LEU A 10 15.99 7.96 10.87
C LEU A 10 17.45 7.61 10.57
N LEU A 11 18.29 7.47 11.60
CA LEU A 11 19.69 7.06 11.45
C LEU A 11 19.80 5.66 10.85
N VAL A 12 18.96 4.72 11.26
CA VAL A 12 18.91 3.36 10.68
C VAL A 12 18.50 3.39 9.22
N CYS A 13 17.50 4.20 8.85
CA CYS A 13 17.10 4.35 7.45
C CYS A 13 18.22 4.97 6.60
N LEU A 14 18.87 6.02 7.11
CA LEU A 14 19.96 6.69 6.42
C LEU A 14 21.19 5.78 6.27
N SER A 15 21.60 5.08 7.34
CA SER A 15 22.72 4.13 7.29
C SER A 15 22.45 2.99 6.31
N SER A 16 21.21 2.50 6.27
CA SER A 16 20.80 1.49 5.30
C SER A 16 20.95 2.01 3.87
N ALA A 17 20.40 3.19 3.56
CA ALA A 17 20.49 3.79 2.22
C ALA A 17 21.95 4.05 1.78
N LEU A 18 22.79 4.55 2.70
CA LEU A 18 24.22 4.77 2.44
C LEU A 18 24.96 3.45 2.20
N THR A 19 24.62 2.40 2.94
CA THR A 19 25.23 1.07 2.77
C THR A 19 24.90 0.49 1.39
N ASP A 20 23.65 0.65 0.92
CA ASP A 20 23.26 0.21 -0.44
C ASP A 20 23.99 1.00 -1.53
N LEU A 21 24.09 2.32 -1.38
CA LEU A 21 24.86 3.17 -2.30
C LEU A 21 26.35 2.79 -2.34
N ALA A 22 26.96 2.55 -1.18
CA ALA A 22 28.36 2.12 -1.09
C ALA A 22 28.56 0.75 -1.76
N TRP A 23 27.66 -0.20 -1.52
CA TRP A 23 27.75 -1.54 -2.10
C TRP A 23 27.60 -1.53 -3.63
N ARG A 24 26.66 -0.72 -4.17
CA ARG A 24 26.51 -0.50 -5.62
C ARG A 24 27.82 -0.09 -6.28
N ASN A 25 28.63 0.71 -5.60
CA ASN A 25 29.85 1.29 -6.12
C ASN A 25 31.09 0.39 -5.98
N TRP A 26 31.15 -0.49 -4.96
CA TRP A 26 32.37 -1.25 -4.64
C TRP A 26 32.45 -2.66 -5.23
N GLY A 27 31.31 -3.30 -5.56
CA GLY A 27 31.34 -4.73 -5.89
C GLY A 27 30.23 -5.20 -6.81
N HIS A 28 30.20 -4.71 -8.06
CA HIS A 28 29.15 -5.00 -9.04
C HIS A 28 28.74 -6.49 -9.13
N GLY A 29 29.70 -7.42 -9.16
CA GLY A 29 29.40 -8.86 -9.26
C GLY A 29 28.71 -9.43 -8.01
N SER A 30 29.19 -9.07 -6.81
CA SER A 30 28.57 -9.48 -5.54
C SER A 30 27.22 -8.80 -5.31
N TYR A 31 27.13 -7.52 -5.69
CA TYR A 31 25.92 -6.72 -5.59
C TYR A 31 24.82 -7.32 -6.46
N LEU A 32 25.07 -7.64 -7.73
CA LEU A 32 24.04 -8.23 -8.60
C LEU A 32 23.47 -9.56 -8.06
N ARG A 33 24.27 -10.36 -7.34
CA ARG A 33 23.81 -11.62 -6.74
C ARG A 33 22.98 -11.42 -5.48
N LEU A 34 23.36 -10.48 -4.63
CA LEU A 34 22.72 -10.26 -3.32
C LEU A 34 21.70 -9.13 -3.31
N ARG A 35 21.60 -8.35 -4.40
CA ARG A 35 20.73 -7.17 -4.52
C ARG A 35 19.29 -7.44 -4.09
N GLU A 36 18.73 -8.57 -4.51
CA GLU A 36 17.34 -8.90 -4.19
C GLU A 36 17.15 -9.16 -2.69
N LEU A 37 18.09 -9.90 -2.08
CA LEU A 37 18.05 -10.18 -0.65
C LEU A 37 18.26 -8.91 0.19
N THR A 38 19.15 -8.03 -0.24
CA THR A 38 19.46 -6.79 0.48
C THR A 38 18.34 -5.79 0.35
N ALA A 39 17.81 -5.59 -0.87
CA ALA A 39 16.61 -4.80 -1.10
C ALA A 39 15.42 -5.30 -0.26
N SER A 40 15.24 -6.63 -0.18
CA SER A 40 14.21 -7.26 0.66
C SER A 40 14.40 -6.97 2.14
N ALA A 41 15.63 -7.19 2.65
CA ALA A 41 15.96 -6.94 4.04
C ALA A 41 15.79 -5.46 4.40
N MET A 42 16.28 -4.55 3.55
CA MET A 42 16.11 -3.10 3.73
C MET A 42 14.65 -2.69 3.70
N THR A 43 13.85 -3.29 2.82
CA THR A 43 12.41 -3.02 2.77
C THR A 43 11.74 -3.44 4.08
N LEU A 44 12.04 -4.63 4.61
CA LEU A 44 11.49 -5.12 5.87
C LEU A 44 11.96 -4.29 7.08
N VAL A 45 13.25 -3.91 7.13
CA VAL A 45 13.85 -3.14 8.22
C VAL A 45 13.39 -1.68 8.20
N ALA A 46 13.42 -1.01 7.04
CA ALA A 46 12.98 0.38 6.91
C ALA A 46 11.46 0.54 7.20
N LEU A 47 10.71 -0.55 7.01
CA LEU A 47 9.30 -0.65 7.34
C LEU A 47 9.05 -1.40 8.65
N SER A 48 10.05 -1.49 9.56
CA SER A 48 9.89 -2.19 10.83
C SER A 48 8.55 -1.81 11.46
N PRO A 49 7.66 -2.78 11.75
CA PRO A 49 6.25 -2.47 11.95
C PRO A 49 6.03 -1.64 13.22
N ALA A 50 6.48 -2.12 14.37
CA ALA A 50 6.10 -1.51 15.64
C ALA A 50 6.55 -0.04 15.78
N ALA A 51 7.85 0.24 15.58
CA ALA A 51 8.38 1.59 15.74
C ALA A 51 7.79 2.59 14.73
N SER A 52 7.60 2.18 13.47
CA SER A 52 7.00 3.03 12.45
C SER A 52 5.55 3.39 12.80
N TRP A 53 4.76 2.42 13.27
CA TRP A 53 3.36 2.66 13.62
C TRP A 53 3.20 3.47 14.91
N LEU A 54 4.07 3.26 15.90
CA LEU A 54 4.13 4.09 17.10
C LEU A 54 4.45 5.54 16.76
N LEU A 55 5.45 5.77 15.89
CA LEU A 55 5.81 7.11 15.43
C LEU A 55 4.66 7.76 14.65
N ILE A 56 4.01 7.04 13.73
CA ILE A 56 2.85 7.56 12.99
C ILE A 56 1.73 7.94 13.94
N ARG A 57 1.41 7.09 14.92
CA ARG A 57 0.39 7.37 15.93
C ARG A 57 0.74 8.62 16.73
N GLN A 58 1.96 8.71 17.22
CA GLN A 58 2.42 9.85 17.98
C GLN A 58 2.37 11.14 17.15
N LEU A 59 2.81 11.11 15.89
CA LEU A 59 2.71 12.25 14.99
C LEU A 59 1.25 12.67 14.75
N LEU A 60 0.32 11.71 14.66
CA LEU A 60 -1.11 11.99 14.55
C LEU A 60 -1.65 12.65 15.84
N ASP A 61 -1.28 12.14 17.00
CA ASP A 61 -1.71 12.65 18.30
C ASP A 61 -1.12 14.05 18.57
N ASP A 62 0.15 14.29 18.25
CA ASP A 62 0.82 15.59 18.38
C ASP A 62 0.19 16.66 17.46
N GLN A 63 -0.32 16.25 16.29
CA GLN A 63 -0.99 17.16 15.35
C GLN A 63 -2.49 17.33 15.65
N ALA A 64 -3.08 16.53 16.55
CA ALA A 64 -4.51 16.55 16.83
C ALA A 64 -5.08 17.94 17.14
N PRO A 65 -4.42 18.82 17.93
CA PRO A 65 -4.95 20.16 18.22
C PRO A 65 -5.02 21.05 16.97
N ARG A 66 -3.98 20.98 16.11
CA ARG A 66 -3.93 21.74 14.86
C ARG A 66 -4.95 21.23 13.85
N LEU A 67 -5.22 19.93 13.89
CA LEU A 67 -6.20 19.28 13.04
C LEU A 67 -7.63 19.61 13.40
N ALA A 68 -7.93 19.77 14.69
CA ALA A 68 -9.25 20.25 15.11
C ALA A 68 -9.54 21.64 14.49
N VAL A 69 -8.55 22.54 14.48
CA VAL A 69 -8.67 23.86 13.85
C VAL A 69 -8.81 23.74 12.32
N GLY A 70 -7.97 22.92 11.68
CA GLY A 70 -8.03 22.69 10.23
C GLY A 70 -9.35 22.08 9.77
N MET A 71 -9.88 21.11 10.51
CA MET A 71 -11.17 20.46 10.24
C MET A 71 -12.35 21.40 10.50
N ALA A 72 -12.27 22.28 11.49
CA ALA A 72 -13.27 23.33 11.72
C ALA A 72 -13.33 24.30 10.53
N TRP A 73 -12.18 24.75 10.02
CA TRP A 73 -12.13 25.56 8.79
C TRP A 73 -12.64 24.80 7.57
N ALA A 74 -12.20 23.54 7.41
CA ALA A 74 -12.59 22.70 6.29
C ALA A 74 -14.09 22.34 6.31
N SER A 75 -14.76 22.42 7.45
CA SER A 75 -16.21 22.19 7.54
C SER A 75 -17.02 23.17 6.68
N ALA A 76 -16.48 24.37 6.40
CA ALA A 76 -17.07 25.34 5.47
C ALA A 76 -16.90 24.95 3.98
N ARG A 77 -16.02 23.98 3.65
CA ARG A 77 -15.70 23.55 2.29
C ARG A 77 -15.58 22.02 2.21
N PRO A 78 -16.63 21.30 1.80
CA PRO A 78 -16.68 19.84 1.89
C PRO A 78 -15.55 19.15 1.11
N THR A 79 -15.12 19.73 -0.02
CA THR A 79 -14.00 19.21 -0.82
C THR A 79 -12.66 19.31 -0.08
N ALA A 80 -12.42 20.41 0.64
CA ALA A 80 -11.21 20.59 1.42
C ALA A 80 -11.18 19.63 2.62
N ALA A 81 -12.33 19.41 3.28
CA ALA A 81 -12.45 18.44 4.37
C ALA A 81 -12.16 17.01 3.91
N LEU A 82 -12.71 16.62 2.75
CA LEU A 82 -12.44 15.31 2.16
C LEU A 82 -10.96 15.13 1.79
N ALA A 83 -10.37 16.11 1.11
CA ALA A 83 -8.95 16.04 0.71
C ALA A 83 -8.02 15.96 1.92
N LEU A 84 -8.29 16.78 2.96
CA LEU A 84 -7.54 16.74 4.20
C LEU A 84 -7.69 15.38 4.89
N HIS A 85 -8.92 14.87 5.02
CA HIS A 85 -9.17 13.57 5.63
C HIS A 85 -8.50 12.42 4.87
N LEU A 86 -8.56 12.44 3.54
CA LEU A 86 -7.88 11.46 2.70
C LEU A 86 -6.35 11.51 2.89
N ALA A 87 -5.77 12.71 2.96
CA ALA A 87 -4.35 12.87 3.24
C ALA A 87 -3.97 12.29 4.61
N HIS A 88 -4.82 12.48 5.63
CA HIS A 88 -4.63 11.88 6.96
C HIS A 88 -4.74 10.37 6.93
N LEU A 89 -5.77 9.83 6.27
CA LEU A 89 -5.90 8.38 6.12
C LEU A 89 -4.72 7.79 5.35
N LEU A 90 -4.24 8.46 4.30
CA LEU A 90 -3.08 8.02 3.53
C LEU A 90 -1.81 8.03 4.39
N PHE A 91 -1.59 9.09 5.17
CA PHE A 91 -0.48 9.17 6.12
C PHE A 91 -0.59 8.09 7.21
N ALA A 92 -1.74 8.01 7.88
CA ALA A 92 -2.04 7.05 8.94
C ALA A 92 -1.91 5.59 8.47
N SER A 93 -2.29 5.32 7.23
CA SER A 93 -2.15 4.00 6.63
C SER A 93 -0.69 3.59 6.41
N GLY A 94 0.25 4.53 6.36
CA GLY A 94 1.65 4.27 5.98
C GLY A 94 1.81 3.73 4.56
N ALA A 95 0.74 3.67 3.76
CA ALA A 95 0.71 3.00 2.47
C ALA A 95 1.63 3.69 1.46
N LEU A 96 1.73 5.03 1.51
CA LEU A 96 2.64 5.79 0.66
C LEU A 96 4.10 5.43 0.93
N LYS A 97 4.51 5.32 2.20
CA LYS A 97 5.87 4.91 2.58
C LYS A 97 6.18 3.50 2.07
N MET A 98 5.26 2.56 2.25
CA MET A 98 5.39 1.20 1.74
C MET A 98 5.49 1.15 0.21
N GLY A 99 4.66 1.92 -0.49
CA GLY A 99 4.65 2.02 -1.95
C GLY A 99 5.92 2.63 -2.52
N ILE A 100 6.40 3.74 -1.94
CA ILE A 100 7.66 4.39 -2.36
C ILE A 100 8.82 3.41 -2.21
N ASN A 101 8.95 2.74 -1.05
CA ASN A 101 10.02 1.77 -0.83
C ASN A 101 10.00 0.64 -1.87
N CYS A 102 8.80 0.18 -2.25
CA CYS A 102 8.64 -0.84 -3.28
C CYS A 102 9.16 -0.40 -4.64
N ILE A 103 8.92 0.86 -5.00
CA ILE A 103 9.32 1.41 -6.32
C ILE A 103 10.82 1.71 -6.32
N SER A 104 11.37 2.19 -5.20
CA SER A 104 12.80 2.54 -5.09
C SER A 104 13.73 1.33 -5.03
N LEU A 105 13.25 0.18 -4.57
CA LEU A 105 14.03 -1.05 -4.40
C LEU A 105 13.46 -2.17 -5.28
N PRO A 106 13.74 -2.14 -6.61
CA PRO A 106 13.16 -3.10 -7.53
C PRO A 106 13.68 -4.51 -7.23
N VAL A 107 12.76 -5.39 -6.86
CA VAL A 107 12.95 -6.84 -6.71
C VAL A 107 12.04 -7.58 -7.68
N ARG A 108 12.31 -8.87 -7.92
CA ARG A 108 11.43 -9.71 -8.74
C ARG A 108 9.99 -9.68 -8.23
N LEU A 109 9.02 -9.78 -9.13
CA LEU A 109 7.60 -9.67 -8.84
C LEU A 109 7.16 -10.67 -7.77
N SER A 110 7.65 -11.92 -7.81
CA SER A 110 7.34 -12.94 -6.82
C SER A 110 7.78 -12.54 -5.41
N LEU A 111 9.02 -12.04 -5.29
CA LEU A 111 9.59 -11.57 -4.04
C LEU A 111 8.91 -10.28 -3.57
N SER A 112 8.62 -9.35 -4.48
CA SER A 112 7.86 -8.14 -4.20
C SER A 112 6.48 -8.47 -3.62
N THR A 113 5.79 -9.45 -4.24
CA THR A 113 4.47 -9.91 -3.78
C THR A 113 4.54 -10.47 -2.36
N ALA A 114 5.53 -11.33 -2.10
CA ALA A 114 5.74 -11.89 -0.77
C ALA A 114 6.06 -10.81 0.28
N LEU A 115 6.93 -9.86 -0.05
CA LEU A 115 7.30 -8.76 0.84
C LEU A 115 6.10 -7.86 1.14
N GLN A 116 5.37 -7.40 0.13
CA GLN A 116 4.22 -6.52 0.33
C GLN A 116 3.09 -7.21 1.09
N ALA A 117 2.86 -8.50 0.84
CA ALA A 117 1.93 -9.29 1.63
C ALA A 117 2.38 -9.42 3.09
N ALA A 118 3.66 -9.71 3.33
CA ALA A 118 4.21 -9.78 4.69
C ALA A 118 4.07 -8.44 5.42
N LEU A 119 4.40 -7.32 4.77
CA LEU A 119 4.26 -5.98 5.34
C LEU A 119 2.81 -5.64 5.66
N LEU A 120 1.88 -5.99 4.76
CA LEU A 120 0.44 -5.82 4.99
C LEU A 120 -0.01 -6.62 6.22
N LEU A 121 0.37 -7.89 6.32
CA LEU A 121 0.04 -8.77 7.45
C LEU A 121 0.62 -8.25 8.77
N LEU A 122 1.88 -7.84 8.78
CA LEU A 122 2.55 -7.25 9.94
C LEU A 122 1.94 -5.91 10.37
N SER A 123 1.25 -5.21 9.47
CA SER A 123 0.56 -3.95 9.77
C SER A 123 -0.84 -4.13 10.36
N LEU A 124 -1.46 -5.31 10.17
CA LEU A 124 -2.83 -5.58 10.62
C LEU A 124 -3.07 -5.28 12.11
N PRO A 125 -2.26 -5.75 13.07
CA PRO A 125 -2.55 -5.54 14.49
C PRO A 125 -2.56 -4.06 14.89
N HIS A 126 -1.84 -3.20 14.15
CA HIS A 126 -1.70 -1.78 14.48
C HIS A 126 -2.80 -0.90 13.88
N THR A 127 -3.60 -1.43 12.94
CA THR A 127 -4.60 -0.60 12.21
C THR A 127 -5.68 -0.05 13.13
N ALA A 128 -6.22 -0.90 14.02
CA ALA A 128 -7.24 -0.47 14.97
C ALA A 128 -6.69 0.58 15.94
N THR A 129 -5.45 0.40 16.40
CA THR A 129 -4.73 1.33 17.27
C THR A 129 -4.54 2.69 16.63
N ILE A 130 -4.20 2.74 15.34
CA ILE A 130 -4.05 3.99 14.58
C ILE A 130 -5.42 4.65 14.38
N CYS A 131 -6.46 3.89 14.04
CA CYS A 131 -7.82 4.42 13.90
C CYS A 131 -8.42 4.95 15.21
N ALA A 132 -7.89 4.53 16.35
CA ALA A 132 -8.22 5.07 17.67
C ALA A 132 -7.47 6.37 18.01
N ALA A 133 -6.57 6.85 17.15
CA ALA A 133 -5.87 8.12 17.35
C ALA A 133 -6.86 9.30 17.32
N ALA A 134 -6.57 10.33 18.12
CA ALA A 134 -7.45 11.48 18.32
C ALA A 134 -8.01 12.10 17.01
N PRO A 135 -7.19 12.38 15.96
CA PRO A 135 -7.70 13.04 14.76
C PRO A 135 -8.69 12.18 13.96
N LEU A 136 -8.57 10.85 14.01
CA LEU A 136 -9.43 9.92 13.28
C LEU A 136 -10.73 9.62 14.04
N THR A 137 -10.71 9.76 15.37
CA THR A 137 -11.92 9.65 16.21
C THR A 137 -12.80 10.90 16.21
N HIS A 138 -12.34 12.01 15.64
CA HIS A 138 -13.10 13.26 15.58
C HIS A 138 -14.41 13.09 14.79
N PRO A 139 -15.55 13.65 15.23
CA PRO A 139 -16.87 13.42 14.60
C PRO A 139 -16.92 13.83 13.12
N VAL A 140 -16.21 14.88 12.72
CA VAL A 140 -16.11 15.27 11.30
C VAL A 140 -15.39 14.19 10.48
N ALA A 141 -14.28 13.67 10.99
CA ALA A 141 -13.51 12.61 10.34
C ALA A 141 -14.32 11.31 10.23
N GLN A 142 -15.11 10.97 11.27
CA GLN A 142 -16.01 9.81 11.24
C GLN A 142 -17.11 9.95 10.18
N ARG A 143 -17.75 11.13 10.07
CA ARG A 143 -18.75 11.38 9.02
C ARG A 143 -18.15 11.26 7.61
N THR A 144 -16.97 11.84 7.40
CA THR A 144 -16.26 11.73 6.11
C THR A 144 -15.87 10.28 5.81
N SER A 145 -15.39 9.53 6.82
CA SER A 145 -15.09 8.10 6.69
C SER A 145 -16.32 7.29 6.32
N HIS A 146 -17.44 7.54 7.00
CA HIS A 146 -18.71 6.88 6.71
C HIS A 146 -19.19 7.14 5.27
N ALA A 147 -19.12 8.39 4.82
CA ALA A 147 -19.46 8.77 3.45
C ALA A 147 -18.56 8.06 2.42
N MET A 148 -17.25 8.05 2.65
CA MET A 148 -16.29 7.33 1.79
C MET A 148 -16.55 5.83 1.77
N HIS A 149 -16.75 5.22 2.93
CA HIS A 149 -17.03 3.79 3.06
C HIS A 149 -18.33 3.41 2.33
N SER A 150 -19.38 4.19 2.49
CA SER A 150 -20.66 4.00 1.82
C SER A 150 -20.54 4.14 0.30
N MET A 151 -19.84 5.17 -0.17
CA MET A 151 -19.58 5.38 -1.60
C MET A 151 -18.76 4.23 -2.21
N LEU A 152 -17.68 3.80 -1.56
CA LEU A 152 -16.85 2.69 -2.03
C LEU A 152 -17.62 1.37 -2.01
N SER A 153 -18.46 1.14 -0.99
CA SER A 153 -19.33 -0.04 -0.92
C SER A 153 -20.35 -0.06 -2.05
N MET A 154 -20.97 1.09 -2.34
CA MET A 154 -21.88 1.23 -3.50
C MET A 154 -21.13 0.97 -4.80
N LEU A 155 -19.98 1.60 -5.03
CA LEU A 155 -19.17 1.41 -6.23
C LEU A 155 -18.70 -0.04 -6.41
N ALA A 156 -18.35 -0.71 -5.32
CA ALA A 156 -17.97 -2.12 -5.35
C ALA A 156 -19.17 -3.03 -5.64
N SER A 157 -20.38 -2.69 -5.18
CA SER A 157 -21.60 -3.44 -5.46
C SER A 157 -22.05 -3.37 -6.92
N LEU A 158 -21.65 -2.32 -7.63
CA LEU A 158 -21.84 -2.22 -9.08
C LEU A 158 -20.85 -3.13 -9.84
N GLY A 159 -19.81 -3.62 -9.15
CA GLY A 159 -18.71 -4.41 -9.68
C GLY A 159 -19.13 -5.81 -10.14
N PRO A 160 -18.41 -6.39 -11.11
CA PRO A 160 -18.64 -7.78 -11.51
C PRO A 160 -18.16 -8.79 -10.43
N ILE A 161 -17.44 -8.32 -9.42
CA ILE A 161 -16.84 -9.17 -8.38
C ILE A 161 -17.81 -9.22 -7.20
N PRO A 162 -18.32 -10.40 -6.83
CA PRO A 162 -19.24 -10.52 -5.71
C PRO A 162 -18.59 -9.96 -4.45
N ALA A 163 -19.30 -9.04 -3.80
CA ALA A 163 -18.81 -8.43 -2.58
C ALA A 163 -18.61 -9.51 -1.52
N ALA A 164 -17.47 -9.50 -0.85
CA ALA A 164 -17.23 -10.40 0.26
C ALA A 164 -18.36 -10.24 1.30
N ALA A 165 -18.96 -11.35 1.73
CA ALA A 165 -19.95 -11.41 2.80
C ALA A 165 -19.26 -11.17 4.15
N GLY A 166 -18.70 -9.99 4.33
CA GLY A 166 -17.96 -9.60 5.51
C GLY A 166 -18.63 -8.42 6.18
N ALA A 167 -19.43 -8.70 7.20
CA ALA A 167 -19.36 -7.99 8.49
C ALA A 167 -20.36 -8.64 9.46
N GLY A 168 -19.85 -9.49 10.35
CA GLY A 168 -20.47 -9.65 11.67
C GLY A 168 -20.44 -8.29 12.38
N ALA A 169 -21.44 -8.04 13.23
CA ALA A 169 -21.61 -6.77 13.94
C ALA A 169 -20.35 -6.40 14.75
N ALA A 170 -19.51 -5.51 14.19
CA ALA A 170 -18.39 -4.94 14.94
C ALA A 170 -18.94 -4.04 16.05
N LYS A 171 -18.32 -4.09 17.25
CA LYS A 171 -18.74 -3.33 18.43
C LYS A 171 -18.83 -1.80 18.21
N SER A 172 -18.17 -1.26 17.18
CA SER A 172 -18.30 0.13 16.73
C SER A 172 -18.22 0.21 15.21
N ALA A 173 -19.29 0.69 14.57
CA ALA A 173 -19.34 0.89 13.11
C ALA A 173 -18.26 1.87 12.63
N ALA A 174 -18.03 2.97 13.34
CA ALA A 174 -17.05 3.99 12.97
C ALA A 174 -15.61 3.46 12.98
N LEU A 175 -15.25 2.64 13.97
CA LEU A 175 -13.92 2.03 14.02
C LEU A 175 -13.72 1.06 12.86
N HIS A 176 -14.73 0.22 12.57
CA HIS A 176 -14.67 -0.73 11.48
C HIS A 176 -14.53 -0.04 10.11
N GLU A 177 -15.24 1.06 9.88
CA GLU A 177 -15.14 1.86 8.67
C GLU A 177 -13.74 2.46 8.49
N CYS A 178 -13.17 3.05 9.55
CA CYS A 178 -11.80 3.58 9.52
C CYS A 178 -10.76 2.48 9.21
N VAL A 179 -10.87 1.33 9.89
CA VAL A 179 -9.95 0.20 9.67
C VAL A 179 -10.06 -0.29 8.22
N THR A 180 -11.28 -0.44 7.71
CA THR A 180 -11.52 -0.89 6.33
C THR A 180 -10.93 0.10 5.32
N LEU A 181 -11.15 1.41 5.48
CA LEU A 181 -10.57 2.43 4.61
C LEU A 181 -9.04 2.45 4.65
N THR A 182 -8.46 2.30 5.85
CA THR A 182 -7.01 2.26 6.04
C THR A 182 -6.40 1.04 5.36
N LEU A 183 -7.03 -0.14 5.51
CA LEU A 183 -6.60 -1.36 4.83
C LEU A 183 -6.79 -1.28 3.33
N TRP A 184 -7.87 -0.65 2.86
CA TRP A 184 -8.09 -0.40 1.44
C TRP A 184 -6.96 0.44 0.84
N LEU A 185 -6.54 1.51 1.52
CA LEU A 185 -5.38 2.31 1.09
C LEU A 185 -4.09 1.49 1.08
N ARG A 186 -3.84 0.62 2.07
CA ARG A 186 -2.67 -0.27 2.06
C ARG A 186 -2.72 -1.27 0.91
N VAL A 187 -3.85 -1.96 0.73
CA VAL A 187 -4.01 -2.93 -0.36
C VAL A 187 -3.87 -2.23 -1.71
N LEU A 188 -4.45 -1.05 -1.89
CA LEU A 188 -4.39 -0.33 -3.16
C LEU A 188 -2.98 0.26 -3.41
N VAL A 189 -2.47 1.07 -2.49
CA VAL A 189 -1.28 1.91 -2.68
C VAL A 189 0.02 1.19 -2.34
N ALA A 190 0.01 0.30 -1.34
CA ALA A 190 1.22 -0.41 -0.94
C ALA A 190 1.38 -1.76 -1.63
N LEU A 191 0.27 -2.45 -1.95
CA LEU A 191 0.31 -3.78 -2.55
C LEU A 191 0.02 -3.73 -4.06
N LEU A 192 -1.20 -3.40 -4.48
CA LEU A 192 -1.61 -3.55 -5.87
C LEU A 192 -0.89 -2.60 -6.82
N LEU A 193 -0.83 -1.29 -6.53
CA LEU A 193 -0.18 -0.33 -7.42
C LEU A 193 1.30 -0.66 -7.68
N PRO A 194 2.13 -0.93 -6.65
CA PRO A 194 3.52 -1.30 -6.88
C PRO A 194 3.68 -2.64 -7.60
N LEU A 195 2.82 -3.63 -7.32
CA LEU A 195 2.85 -4.91 -8.01
C LEU A 195 2.43 -4.80 -9.48
N LEU A 196 1.44 -3.98 -9.81
CA LEU A 196 1.05 -3.70 -11.20
C LEU A 196 2.19 -3.01 -11.95
N HIS A 197 2.84 -2.04 -11.31
CA HIS A 197 4.01 -1.38 -11.88
C HIS A 197 5.17 -2.37 -12.11
N ALA A 198 5.49 -3.20 -11.12
CA ALA A 198 6.53 -4.23 -11.24
C ALA A 198 6.19 -5.27 -12.33
N ALA A 199 4.94 -5.73 -12.38
CA ALA A 199 4.48 -6.70 -13.36
C ALA A 199 4.54 -6.13 -14.79
N ALA A 200 4.16 -4.86 -14.97
CA ALA A 200 4.27 -4.18 -16.26
C ALA A 200 5.74 -4.03 -16.70
N ALA A 201 6.62 -3.61 -15.78
CA ALA A 201 8.05 -3.47 -16.06
C ALA A 201 8.70 -4.82 -16.42
N GLU A 202 8.41 -5.88 -15.65
CA GLU A 202 8.90 -7.23 -15.95
C GLU A 202 8.35 -7.78 -17.25
N ALA A 203 7.07 -7.55 -17.56
CA ALA A 203 6.47 -8.02 -18.80
C ALA A 203 7.12 -7.36 -20.04
N GLN A 204 7.47 -6.08 -19.95
CA GLN A 204 8.22 -5.39 -21.01
C GLN A 204 9.64 -5.94 -21.17
N LEU A 205 10.34 -6.20 -20.06
CA LEU A 205 11.67 -6.83 -20.09
C LEU A 205 11.61 -8.23 -20.69
N TRP A 206 10.60 -9.02 -20.32
CA TRP A 206 10.35 -10.35 -20.88
C TRP A 206 10.11 -10.28 -22.40
N GLN A 207 9.30 -9.33 -22.86
CA GLN A 207 9.05 -9.15 -24.30
C GLN A 207 10.34 -8.83 -25.08
N ARG A 208 11.16 -7.91 -24.55
CA ARG A 208 12.45 -7.57 -25.17
C ARG A 208 13.38 -8.78 -25.21
N HIS A 209 13.45 -9.54 -24.12
CA HIS A 209 14.27 -10.75 -24.08
C HIS A 209 13.83 -11.78 -25.12
N GLN A 210 12.51 -12.00 -25.29
CA GLN A 210 12.00 -12.91 -26.32
C GLN A 210 12.32 -12.42 -27.73
N GLN A 211 12.27 -11.10 -27.97
CA GLN A 211 12.67 -10.49 -29.25
C GLN A 211 14.16 -10.71 -29.52
N GLU A 212 15.04 -10.44 -28.55
CA GLU A 212 16.48 -10.67 -28.66
C GLU A 212 16.80 -12.14 -28.98
N ARG A 213 16.13 -13.09 -28.31
CA ARG A 213 16.27 -14.52 -28.61
C ARG A 213 15.83 -14.86 -30.02
N SER A 214 14.71 -14.31 -30.48
CA SER A 214 14.22 -14.55 -31.83
C SER A 214 15.18 -14.05 -32.91
N VAL A 215 15.79 -12.87 -32.71
CA VAL A 215 16.83 -12.30 -33.59
C VAL A 215 18.09 -13.16 -33.59
N ALA A 216 18.43 -13.76 -32.44
CA ALA A 216 19.55 -14.69 -32.32
C ALA A 216 19.24 -16.12 -32.81
N HIS A 217 18.06 -16.37 -33.39
CA HIS A 217 17.57 -17.71 -33.77
C HIS A 217 17.58 -18.74 -32.63
N LEU A 218 17.47 -18.27 -31.38
CA LEU A 218 17.35 -19.11 -30.21
C LEU A 218 15.88 -19.50 -29.98
N PRO A 219 15.61 -20.71 -29.44
CA PRO A 219 14.24 -21.10 -29.10
C PRO A 219 13.68 -20.16 -28.01
N PRO A 220 12.35 -19.90 -28.02
CA PRO A 220 11.71 -19.04 -27.04
C PRO A 220 11.88 -19.60 -25.63
N GLU A 221 12.10 -18.73 -24.65
CA GLU A 221 12.20 -19.15 -23.25
C GLU A 221 10.80 -19.46 -22.70
N HIS A 222 10.69 -20.52 -21.90
CA HIS A 222 9.44 -20.91 -21.25
C HIS A 222 9.52 -20.61 -19.75
N SER A 223 8.52 -19.90 -19.23
CA SER A 223 8.41 -19.56 -17.81
C SER A 223 6.97 -19.78 -17.34
N VAL A 224 6.81 -20.23 -16.09
CA VAL A 224 5.51 -20.35 -15.43
C VAL A 224 4.80 -18.99 -15.34
N ALA A 225 5.55 -17.89 -15.30
CA ALA A 225 5.03 -16.53 -15.28
C ALA A 225 4.70 -15.96 -16.68
N ALA A 226 5.04 -16.66 -17.76
CA ALA A 226 4.79 -16.17 -19.12
C ALA A 226 3.32 -15.81 -19.41
N PRO A 227 2.31 -16.57 -18.95
CA PRO A 227 0.90 -16.19 -19.13
C PRO A 227 0.55 -14.86 -18.44
N LEU A 228 1.12 -14.60 -17.26
CA LEU A 228 0.92 -13.36 -16.53
C LEU A 228 1.53 -12.18 -17.30
N TYR A 229 2.77 -12.33 -17.78
CA TYR A 229 3.42 -11.28 -18.57
C TYR A 229 2.66 -10.99 -19.88
N ALA A 230 2.20 -12.03 -20.57
CA ALA A 230 1.36 -11.86 -21.76
C ALA A 230 0.04 -11.14 -21.44
N ALA A 231 -0.61 -11.47 -20.33
CA ALA A 231 -1.82 -10.79 -19.88
C ALA A 231 -1.56 -9.31 -19.55
N MET A 232 -0.44 -8.99 -18.90
CA MET A 232 -0.06 -7.60 -18.59
C MET A 232 0.22 -6.78 -19.86
N LEU A 233 0.91 -7.36 -20.85
CA LEU A 233 1.15 -6.68 -22.12
C LEU A 233 -0.15 -6.44 -22.89
N ARG A 234 -1.06 -7.42 -22.92
CA ARG A 234 -2.40 -7.26 -23.51
C ARG A 234 -3.21 -6.20 -22.79
N LEU A 235 -3.16 -6.19 -21.46
CA LEU A 235 -3.83 -5.18 -20.65
C LEU A 235 -3.28 -3.79 -20.97
N ALA A 236 -1.96 -3.63 -20.99
CA ALA A 236 -1.30 -2.37 -21.35
C ALA A 236 -1.68 -1.90 -22.76
N ALA A 237 -1.72 -2.81 -23.74
CA ALA A 237 -2.14 -2.51 -25.11
C ALA A 237 -3.65 -2.25 -25.24
N SER A 238 -4.49 -2.73 -24.31
CA SER A 238 -5.93 -2.47 -24.33
C SER A 238 -6.32 -1.12 -23.70
N ILE A 239 -5.39 -0.48 -22.97
CA ILE A 239 -5.59 0.83 -22.33
C ILE A 239 -5.31 1.96 -23.35
N ASP A 240 -5.74 1.79 -24.59
CA ASP A 240 -5.63 2.82 -25.63
C ASP A 240 -6.75 3.86 -25.55
N SER A 241 -7.80 3.59 -24.76
CA SER A 241 -8.92 4.50 -24.57
C SER A 241 -9.32 4.68 -23.10
N LEU A 242 -9.72 5.90 -22.76
CA LEU A 242 -10.21 6.29 -21.44
C LEU A 242 -11.23 5.31 -20.82
N PRO A 243 -12.27 4.82 -21.54
CA PRO A 243 -13.24 3.89 -20.95
C PRO A 243 -12.59 2.57 -20.49
N HIS A 244 -11.65 2.01 -21.24
CA HIS A 244 -10.95 0.79 -20.82
C HIS A 244 -10.08 1.04 -19.58
N ALA A 245 -9.40 2.19 -19.53
CA ALA A 245 -8.64 2.61 -18.35
C ALA A 245 -9.54 2.72 -17.11
N LEU A 246 -10.73 3.33 -17.27
CA LEU A 246 -11.71 3.48 -16.19
C LEU A 246 -12.24 2.14 -15.69
N VAL A 247 -12.56 1.21 -16.60
CA VAL A 247 -13.03 -0.14 -16.23
C VAL A 247 -11.93 -0.93 -15.51
N CYS A 248 -10.69 -0.89 -16.01
CA CYS A 248 -9.56 -1.54 -15.35
C CYS A 248 -9.27 -0.95 -13.98
N GLY A 249 -9.23 0.39 -13.88
CA GLY A 249 -9.04 1.11 -12.63
C GLY A 249 -10.14 0.78 -11.62
N TRP A 250 -11.40 0.77 -12.05
CA TRP A 250 -12.53 0.37 -11.22
C TRP A 250 -12.44 -1.08 -10.75
N GLY A 251 -12.01 -2.01 -11.62
CA GLY A 251 -11.75 -3.39 -11.24
C GLY A 251 -10.71 -3.50 -10.11
N VAL A 252 -9.59 -2.76 -10.22
CA VAL A 252 -8.56 -2.71 -9.17
C VAL A 252 -9.10 -2.12 -7.86
N LEU A 253 -9.92 -1.06 -7.95
CA LEU A 253 -10.57 -0.45 -6.79
C LEU A 253 -11.56 -1.42 -6.12
N ALA A 254 -12.35 -2.15 -6.89
CA ALA A 254 -13.31 -3.13 -6.37
C ALA A 254 -12.61 -4.34 -5.73
N VAL A 255 -11.56 -4.87 -6.37
CA VAL A 255 -10.74 -5.96 -5.79
C VAL A 255 -10.13 -5.49 -4.47
N SER A 256 -9.42 -4.36 -4.45
CA SER A 256 -8.78 -3.86 -3.23
C SER A 256 -9.79 -3.62 -2.10
N TRP A 257 -10.98 -3.12 -2.42
CA TRP A 257 -12.06 -2.92 -1.44
C TRP A 257 -12.52 -4.24 -0.82
N ASN A 258 -12.75 -5.26 -1.65
CA ASN A 258 -13.16 -6.59 -1.16
C ASN A 258 -12.10 -7.22 -0.26
N TRP A 259 -10.82 -7.12 -0.63
CA TRP A 259 -9.71 -7.57 0.21
C TRP A 259 -9.66 -6.81 1.54
N ALA A 260 -9.84 -5.49 1.53
CA ALA A 260 -9.86 -4.69 2.75
C ALA A 260 -10.99 -5.12 3.70
N ARG A 261 -12.20 -5.37 3.18
CA ARG A 261 -13.34 -5.89 3.97
C ARG A 261 -13.08 -7.27 4.56
N LEU A 262 -12.37 -8.14 3.84
CA LEU A 262 -11.95 -9.46 4.34
C LEU A 262 -10.90 -9.35 5.46
N LEU A 263 -9.98 -8.40 5.35
CA LEU A 263 -8.88 -8.21 6.30
C LEU A 263 -9.29 -7.42 7.56
N ALA A 264 -10.30 -6.56 7.48
CA ALA A 264 -10.72 -5.71 8.59
C ALA A 264 -11.12 -6.49 9.86
N PRO A 265 -11.92 -7.57 9.80
CA PRO A 265 -12.22 -8.40 10.97
C PRO A 265 -10.97 -9.03 11.60
N LEU A 266 -10.02 -9.48 10.78
CA LEU A 266 -8.76 -10.07 11.26
C LEU A 266 -7.93 -9.03 12.01
N SER A 267 -7.82 -7.82 11.48
CA SER A 267 -7.13 -6.71 12.14
C SER A 267 -7.75 -6.38 13.50
N LEU A 268 -9.08 -6.31 13.58
CA LEU A 268 -9.80 -6.05 14.83
C LEU A 268 -9.63 -7.19 15.85
N ALA A 269 -9.61 -8.44 15.40
CA ALA A 269 -9.38 -9.59 16.27
C ALA A 269 -7.97 -9.58 16.85
N CYS A 270 -6.95 -9.31 16.05
CA CYS A 270 -5.56 -9.21 16.51
C CYS A 270 -5.37 -8.08 17.54
N ALA A 271 -6.08 -6.96 17.37
CA ALA A 271 -6.02 -5.84 18.31
C ALA A 271 -6.73 -6.12 19.65
N ALA A 272 -7.64 -7.11 19.70
CA ALA A 272 -8.32 -7.50 20.94
C ALA A 272 -7.48 -8.47 21.79
N THR A 273 -6.44 -9.10 21.22
CA THR A 273 -5.61 -10.12 21.88
C THR A 273 -4.26 -9.59 22.40
N GLY A 274 -3.84 -8.40 21.99
CA GLY A 274 -2.56 -7.79 22.37
C GLY A 274 -2.74 -6.60 23.29
#